data_AF-A0A7W0VAQ2-F1
#
_entry.id   AF-A0A7W0VAQ2-F1
#
_cell.length_a   1.000
_cell.length_b   1.000
_cell.length_c   1.000
_cell.angle_alpha   90.00
_cell.angle_beta   90.00
_cell.angle_gamma   90.00
#
_symmetry.space_group_name_H-M   'P 1'
#
loop_
_entity.id
_entity.type
_entity.pdbx_description
1 polymer ?
#
loop_
_entity_poly.entity_id
_entity_poly.type
_entity_poly.pdbx_seq_one_letter_code
_entity_poly.pdbx_strand_id
1 'polypeptide(L)'
;MAKPKKSASKGKQGAPKKTAAPKKKAAPKKKAAPPRKATPKKKAVPTKKAAPAKKAAPSTAAPTNALTPEAAEQDASPPDHAEPYVAPTRIMEPPAAPRPERPVQISEAAPRVALPSAGSPTGAAALAGTALTWRDALRAAVPTSGPDFATYLRSLGSESPWVYADTPELVGLERWGRELAQRDRIAGIGALVAAAHHGFSIAAERGGVLLEGMGFKGSEDDPILDGAAVEVQIARARAWLDDPGSVTEEKVDEAFDRTRQLNVWDDDLRPPEDSTFYWYLDVGQCCCAAILDVGSDPNGATYYEWPTPICVGRGLVIAARGLRGPHHGVAAVVNGIGKAMAT
;
A
#
# COMPACT_ATOMS: atom_id res chain seq x y z
N MET A 1 40.02 -66.04 -19.50
CA MET A 1 40.36 -65.21 -20.69
C MET A 1 39.08 -64.63 -21.27
N ALA A 2 38.75 -63.38 -20.93
CA ALA A 2 37.54 -62.70 -21.40
C ALA A 2 37.91 -61.67 -22.48
N LYS A 3 37.29 -61.75 -23.65
CA LYS A 3 37.51 -60.84 -24.79
C LYS A 3 36.91 -59.45 -24.51
N PRO A 4 37.60 -58.34 -24.86
CA PRO A 4 37.05 -57.01 -24.68
C PRO A 4 36.05 -56.65 -25.79
N LYS A 5 34.94 -56.03 -25.39
CA LYS A 5 33.88 -55.53 -26.29
C LYS A 5 34.33 -54.24 -26.98
N LYS A 6 34.16 -54.23 -28.29
CA LYS A 6 34.48 -53.15 -29.25
C LYS A 6 33.56 -51.95 -29.02
N SER A 7 34.12 -50.79 -28.69
CA SER A 7 33.40 -49.53 -28.49
C SER A 7 32.92 -48.93 -29.81
N ALA A 8 31.66 -48.47 -29.83
CA ALA A 8 30.97 -47.94 -30.99
C ALA A 8 31.47 -46.54 -31.42
N SER A 9 31.49 -46.36 -32.74
CA SER A 9 31.89 -45.18 -33.50
C SER A 9 31.01 -43.94 -33.21
N LYS A 10 31.66 -42.78 -33.04
CA LYS A 10 31.02 -41.47 -32.86
C LYS A 10 30.29 -41.05 -34.15
N GLY A 11 28.99 -40.78 -34.01
CA GLY A 11 28.13 -40.25 -35.07
C GLY A 11 28.57 -38.87 -35.55
N LYS A 12 28.60 -38.73 -36.87
CA LYS A 12 28.97 -37.54 -37.65
C LYS A 12 27.93 -36.43 -37.43
N GLN A 13 28.34 -35.31 -36.83
CA GLN A 13 27.51 -34.10 -36.70
C GLN A 13 27.24 -33.51 -38.10
N GLY A 14 25.95 -33.35 -38.43
CA GLY A 14 25.49 -32.72 -39.66
C GLY A 14 25.71 -31.20 -39.62
N ALA A 15 26.12 -30.64 -40.75
CA ALA A 15 26.36 -29.21 -40.91
C ALA A 15 25.08 -28.37 -40.73
N PRO A 16 25.17 -27.15 -40.16
CA PRO A 16 24.03 -26.28 -39.93
C PRO A 16 23.43 -25.78 -41.25
N LYS A 17 22.10 -25.92 -41.40
CA LYS A 17 21.34 -25.39 -42.53
C LYS A 17 21.36 -23.85 -42.51
N LYS A 18 21.81 -23.24 -43.62
CA LYS A 18 21.72 -21.80 -43.90
C LYS A 18 20.28 -21.31 -43.68
N THR A 19 20.08 -20.45 -42.68
CA THR A 19 18.86 -19.69 -42.47
C THR A 19 18.71 -18.61 -43.54
N ALA A 20 17.55 -18.58 -44.19
CA ALA A 20 17.20 -17.62 -45.23
C ALA A 20 17.07 -16.19 -44.65
N ALA A 21 17.48 -15.19 -45.44
CA ALA A 21 17.48 -13.79 -45.05
C ALA A 21 16.05 -13.24 -44.80
N PRO A 22 15.87 -12.30 -43.86
CA PRO A 22 14.56 -11.74 -43.53
C PRO A 22 14.00 -10.91 -44.68
N LYS A 23 12.73 -11.16 -45.04
CA LYS A 23 12.00 -10.35 -46.04
C LYS A 23 11.81 -8.92 -45.53
N LYS A 24 12.20 -7.95 -46.35
CA LYS A 24 12.05 -6.49 -46.15
C LYS A 24 10.59 -6.14 -45.80
N LYS A 25 10.33 -5.63 -44.60
CA LYS A 25 9.01 -5.10 -44.21
C LYS A 25 8.71 -3.84 -45.02
N ALA A 26 7.50 -3.78 -45.60
CA ALA A 26 6.99 -2.63 -46.35
C ALA A 26 6.77 -1.42 -45.43
N ALA A 27 7.03 -0.22 -45.97
CA ALA A 27 6.91 1.04 -45.25
C ALA A 27 5.46 1.35 -44.81
N PRO A 28 5.25 1.95 -43.63
CA PRO A 28 3.91 2.25 -43.12
C PRO A 28 3.25 3.36 -43.93
N LYS A 29 1.98 3.14 -44.32
CA LYS A 29 1.16 4.13 -45.04
C LYS A 29 0.88 5.33 -44.13
N LYS A 30 1.10 6.54 -44.68
CA LYS A 30 0.84 7.85 -44.06
C LYS A 30 -0.61 7.93 -43.54
N LYS A 31 -0.81 8.04 -42.22
CA LYS A 31 -2.14 8.31 -41.62
C LYS A 31 -2.55 9.74 -41.96
N ALA A 32 -3.78 9.91 -42.44
CA ALA A 32 -4.40 11.21 -42.71
C ALA A 32 -4.64 11.98 -41.41
N ALA A 33 -4.49 13.31 -41.47
CA ALA A 33 -4.65 14.21 -40.32
C ALA A 33 -6.11 14.23 -39.81
N PRO A 34 -6.33 14.28 -38.48
CA PRO A 34 -7.66 14.32 -37.91
C PRO A 34 -8.38 15.65 -38.22
N PRO A 35 -9.69 15.63 -38.51
CA PRO A 35 -10.46 16.84 -38.77
C PRO A 35 -10.57 17.71 -37.51
N ARG A 36 -10.45 19.03 -37.69
CA ARG A 36 -10.58 20.04 -36.63
C ARG A 36 -11.95 19.91 -35.93
N LYS A 37 -11.92 19.72 -34.60
CA LYS A 37 -13.12 19.75 -33.75
C LYS A 37 -13.74 21.15 -33.75
N ALA A 38 -15.04 21.22 -33.97
CA ALA A 38 -15.84 22.44 -33.89
C ALA A 38 -15.89 22.98 -32.44
N THR A 39 -15.95 24.30 -32.31
CA THR A 39 -15.96 25.03 -31.04
C THR A 39 -17.22 24.77 -30.20
N PRO A 40 -17.12 24.75 -28.85
CA PRO A 40 -18.28 24.49 -28.00
C PRO A 40 -19.25 25.68 -28.00
N LYS A 41 -20.54 25.42 -28.21
CA LYS A 41 -21.60 26.42 -28.07
C LYS A 41 -21.76 26.81 -26.60
N LYS A 42 -21.79 28.12 -26.31
CA LYS A 42 -22.07 28.73 -24.99
C LYS A 42 -23.32 28.09 -24.37
N LYS A 43 -23.18 27.48 -23.19
CA LYS A 43 -24.30 27.04 -22.35
C LYS A 43 -24.97 28.26 -21.71
N ALA A 44 -26.30 28.29 -21.74
CA ALA A 44 -27.14 29.30 -21.13
C ALA A 44 -27.08 29.24 -19.60
N VAL A 45 -27.23 30.41 -18.97
CA VAL A 45 -27.19 30.64 -17.52
C VAL A 45 -28.41 30.00 -16.84
N PRO A 46 -28.25 29.30 -15.69
CA PRO A 46 -29.37 28.70 -14.99
C PRO A 46 -30.25 29.74 -14.31
N THR A 47 -31.56 29.63 -14.50
CA THR A 47 -32.57 30.48 -13.86
C THR A 47 -32.74 30.11 -12.38
N LYS A 48 -32.85 31.16 -11.55
CA LYS A 48 -32.94 31.17 -10.09
C LYS A 48 -34.19 30.39 -9.63
N LYS A 49 -34.02 29.27 -8.92
CA LYS A 49 -35.14 28.54 -8.28
C LYS A 49 -35.62 29.29 -7.03
N ALA A 50 -36.93 29.39 -6.89
CA ALA A 50 -37.63 30.01 -5.76
C ALA A 50 -37.49 29.16 -4.47
N ALA A 51 -37.52 29.85 -3.32
CA ALA A 51 -37.35 29.29 -1.99
C ALA A 51 -38.53 28.37 -1.57
N PRO A 52 -38.29 27.31 -0.78
CA PRO A 52 -39.34 26.43 -0.29
C PRO A 52 -40.12 27.06 0.88
N ALA A 53 -41.43 26.87 0.87
CA ALA A 53 -42.34 27.35 1.92
C ALA A 53 -42.17 26.53 3.23
N LYS A 54 -42.18 27.24 4.36
CA LYS A 54 -42.14 26.70 5.74
C LYS A 54 -43.27 25.68 5.97
N LYS A 55 -42.92 24.46 6.39
CA LYS A 55 -43.87 23.50 6.97
C LYS A 55 -44.07 23.78 8.46
N ALA A 56 -45.33 23.76 8.89
CA ALA A 56 -45.76 23.91 10.28
C ALA A 56 -45.39 22.68 11.13
N ALA A 57 -45.11 22.93 12.41
CA ALA A 57 -44.71 21.93 13.40
C ALA A 57 -45.91 21.06 13.88
N PRO A 58 -45.67 19.81 14.29
CA PRO A 58 -46.70 18.95 14.86
C PRO A 58 -46.95 19.29 16.34
N SER A 59 -48.24 19.39 16.69
CA SER A 59 -48.75 19.54 18.07
C SER A 59 -48.57 18.24 18.85
N THR A 60 -47.89 18.29 20.00
CA THR A 60 -47.74 17.17 20.94
C THR A 60 -48.84 17.26 22.00
N ALA A 61 -49.70 16.24 22.04
CA ALA A 61 -50.65 16.00 23.12
C ALA A 61 -50.00 15.14 24.20
N ALA A 62 -50.15 15.57 25.46
CA ALA A 62 -49.71 14.87 26.66
C ALA A 62 -50.53 13.60 26.95
N PRO A 63 -50.06 12.77 27.90
CA PRO A 63 -50.94 12.56 29.05
C PRO A 63 -50.24 12.77 30.40
N THR A 64 -51.07 13.30 31.28
CA THR A 64 -50.98 13.58 32.71
C THR A 64 -50.60 12.37 33.56
N ASN A 65 -49.72 12.58 34.56
CA ASN A 65 -49.94 12.08 35.92
C ASN A 65 -49.15 12.88 36.96
N ALA A 66 -49.76 12.99 38.14
CA ALA A 66 -49.67 14.10 39.09
C ALA A 66 -48.78 13.82 40.33
N LEU A 67 -48.66 14.88 41.17
CA LEU A 67 -48.11 15.01 42.54
C LEU A 67 -46.62 15.39 42.58
N THR A 68 -46.12 16.47 43.21
CA THR A 68 -46.60 17.48 44.19
C THR A 68 -45.58 18.65 44.17
N PRO A 69 -45.88 19.88 44.66
CA PRO A 69 -45.12 21.09 44.36
C PRO A 69 -44.18 21.53 45.49
N GLU A 70 -43.03 22.11 45.15
CA GLU A 70 -42.35 23.08 46.01
C GLU A 70 -41.59 24.11 45.16
N ALA A 71 -41.68 25.35 45.60
CA ALA A 71 -41.48 26.58 44.86
C ALA A 71 -40.01 26.91 44.59
N ALA A 72 -39.71 27.39 43.37
CA ALA A 72 -38.77 28.48 43.15
C ALA A 72 -39.07 29.15 41.81
N GLU A 73 -39.52 30.38 41.94
CA GLU A 73 -39.89 31.35 40.92
C GLU A 73 -38.62 32.00 40.36
N GLN A 74 -38.41 31.94 39.04
CA GLN A 74 -37.53 32.89 38.36
C GLN A 74 -37.93 33.06 36.89
N ASP A 75 -38.67 34.14 36.71
CA ASP A 75 -39.02 34.84 35.49
C ASP A 75 -37.78 35.51 34.88
N ALA A 76 -37.49 35.27 33.60
CA ALA A 76 -36.84 36.23 32.70
C ALA A 76 -36.82 35.72 31.24
N SER A 77 -37.30 36.59 30.37
CA SER A 77 -37.49 36.47 28.92
C SER A 77 -36.24 36.08 28.11
N PRO A 78 -36.42 35.53 26.89
CA PRO A 78 -35.31 35.32 25.94
C PRO A 78 -34.92 36.64 25.25
N PRO A 79 -33.63 36.98 25.13
CA PRO A 79 -33.22 38.10 24.31
C PRO A 79 -33.21 37.71 22.83
N ASP A 80 -34.03 38.41 22.07
CA ASP A 80 -34.00 38.49 20.62
C ASP A 80 -32.87 39.46 20.22
N HIS A 81 -31.66 38.95 20.06
CA HIS A 81 -30.54 39.71 19.49
C HIS A 81 -29.77 38.87 18.47
N ALA A 82 -30.11 39.09 17.20
CA ALA A 82 -29.26 38.78 16.07
C ALA A 82 -28.05 39.73 16.08
N GLU A 83 -26.90 39.26 16.56
CA GLU A 83 -25.63 39.93 16.30
C GLU A 83 -25.14 39.61 14.87
N PRO A 84 -24.64 40.60 14.12
CA PRO A 84 -23.98 40.36 12.85
C PRO A 84 -22.68 39.59 13.08
N TYR A 85 -22.51 38.49 12.36
CA TYR A 85 -21.27 37.72 12.29
C TYR A 85 -20.10 38.62 11.89
N VAL A 86 -19.23 38.94 12.86
CA VAL A 86 -17.92 39.55 12.62
C VAL A 86 -16.94 38.43 12.35
N ALA A 87 -16.40 38.38 11.14
CA ALA A 87 -15.37 37.40 10.78
C ALA A 87 -14.17 37.54 11.73
N PRO A 88 -13.65 36.44 12.31
CA PRO A 88 -12.53 36.50 13.23
C PRO A 88 -11.31 37.06 12.49
N THR A 89 -10.77 38.16 13.01
CA THR A 89 -9.50 38.72 12.57
C THR A 89 -8.44 37.65 12.83
N ARG A 90 -7.89 37.10 11.75
CA ARG A 90 -6.78 36.15 11.78
C ARG A 90 -5.58 36.84 12.43
N ILE A 91 -5.40 36.62 13.73
CA ILE A 91 -4.18 36.99 14.44
C ILE A 91 -3.07 36.19 13.76
N MET A 92 -2.18 36.88 13.05
CA MET A 92 -0.94 36.28 12.56
C MET A 92 -0.15 35.82 13.77
N GLU A 93 -0.17 34.51 14.02
CA GLU A 93 0.68 33.88 15.01
C GLU A 93 2.14 34.15 14.62
N PRO A 94 2.98 34.68 15.54
CA PRO A 94 4.38 34.95 15.25
C PRO A 94 5.10 33.64 14.89
N PRO A 95 6.12 33.69 14.00
CA PRO A 95 6.86 32.51 13.59
C PRO A 95 7.44 31.80 14.82
N ALA A 96 7.13 30.50 14.94
CA ALA A 96 7.60 29.67 16.02
C ALA A 96 9.13 29.74 16.13
N ALA A 97 9.62 29.96 17.35
CA ALA A 97 11.05 29.96 17.64
C ALA A 97 11.68 28.60 17.23
N PRO A 98 12.93 28.60 16.75
CA PRO A 98 13.62 27.37 16.38
C PRO A 98 13.64 26.40 17.56
N ARG A 99 13.11 25.20 17.33
CA ARG A 99 13.04 24.13 18.33
C ARG A 99 14.48 23.74 18.72
N PRO A 100 14.83 23.69 20.01
CA PRO A 100 16.18 23.30 20.42
C PRO A 100 16.46 21.87 19.92
N GLU A 101 17.58 21.72 19.22
CA GLU A 101 18.06 20.41 18.75
C GLU A 101 18.23 19.49 19.95
N ARG A 102 17.44 18.42 19.98
CA ARG A 102 17.50 17.43 21.05
C ARG A 102 18.78 16.61 20.83
N PRO A 103 19.73 16.56 21.78
CA PRO A 103 20.97 15.81 21.60
C PRO A 103 20.63 14.33 21.40
N VAL A 104 21.07 13.78 20.27
CA VAL A 104 20.93 12.37 19.93
C VAL A 104 21.79 11.58 20.91
N GLN A 105 21.16 11.01 21.93
CA GLN A 105 21.82 10.04 22.80
C GLN A 105 21.96 8.72 22.05
N ILE A 106 23.15 8.46 21.54
CA ILE A 106 23.55 7.15 21.01
C ILE A 106 23.64 6.22 22.21
N SER A 107 22.57 5.46 22.46
CA SER A 107 22.55 4.41 23.48
C SER A 107 23.27 3.19 22.91
N GLU A 108 24.15 2.61 23.72
CA GLU A 108 24.94 1.42 23.41
C GLU A 108 24.02 0.25 23.07
N ALA A 109 24.21 -0.35 21.89
CA ALA A 109 23.29 -1.28 21.26
C ALA A 109 23.14 -2.58 22.08
N ALA A 110 21.89 -2.96 22.35
CA ALA A 110 21.54 -4.24 22.94
C ALA A 110 21.99 -5.42 22.04
N PRO A 111 22.23 -6.62 22.60
CA PRO A 111 22.67 -7.78 21.83
C PRO A 111 21.66 -8.12 20.72
N ARG A 112 22.11 -8.02 19.46
CA ARG A 112 21.32 -8.35 18.28
C ARG A 112 20.95 -9.84 18.30
N VAL A 113 19.67 -10.15 18.47
CA VAL A 113 19.13 -11.45 18.10
C VAL A 113 19.24 -11.56 16.58
N ALA A 114 20.26 -12.29 16.12
CA ALA A 114 20.41 -12.58 14.70
C ALA A 114 19.24 -13.46 14.25
N LEU A 115 18.56 -13.05 13.17
CA LEU A 115 17.70 -13.97 12.43
C LEU A 115 18.47 -15.26 12.16
N PRO A 116 17.81 -16.44 12.18
CA PRO A 116 18.46 -17.68 11.79
C PRO A 116 19.08 -17.45 10.41
N SER A 117 20.41 -17.51 10.36
CA SER A 117 21.17 -17.38 9.13
C SER A 117 20.71 -18.52 8.23
N ALA A 118 19.82 -18.21 7.29
CA ALA A 118 19.57 -19.09 6.16
C ALA A 118 20.91 -19.19 5.46
N GLY A 119 21.63 -20.29 5.70
CA GLY A 119 23.01 -20.45 5.26
C GLY A 119 23.12 -20.02 3.81
N SER A 120 23.97 -19.02 3.55
CA SER A 120 24.25 -18.59 2.19
C SER A 120 24.62 -19.85 1.38
N PRO A 121 23.99 -20.10 0.23
CA PRO A 121 24.38 -21.22 -0.63
C PRO A 121 25.71 -20.87 -1.31
N THR A 122 26.82 -20.95 -0.57
CA THR A 122 28.20 -20.81 -1.05
C THR A 122 28.69 -22.08 -1.76
N GLY A 123 27.82 -22.62 -2.63
CA GLY A 123 28.09 -23.80 -3.44
C GLY A 123 27.42 -23.65 -4.80
N ALA A 124 28.05 -22.88 -5.69
CA ALA A 124 27.71 -22.83 -7.11
C ALA A 124 28.11 -24.15 -7.81
N ALA A 125 27.56 -25.27 -7.34
CA ALA A 125 27.49 -26.49 -8.12
C ALA A 125 26.25 -26.38 -9.00
N ALA A 126 26.48 -26.17 -10.30
CA ALA A 126 25.48 -26.11 -11.34
C ALA A 126 24.69 -27.43 -11.44
N LEU A 127 23.74 -27.63 -10.54
CA LEU A 127 22.62 -28.51 -10.78
C LEU A 127 21.63 -27.71 -11.61
N ALA A 128 21.24 -28.26 -12.77
CA ALA A 128 20.09 -27.82 -13.56
C ALA A 128 18.79 -28.10 -12.78
N GLY A 129 18.72 -27.63 -11.54
CA GLY A 129 17.59 -27.70 -10.63
C GLY A 129 16.69 -26.53 -10.88
N THR A 130 15.39 -26.80 -10.92
CA THR A 130 14.29 -25.82 -10.98
C THR A 130 14.62 -24.57 -10.16
N ALA A 131 14.70 -23.42 -10.83
CA ALA A 131 14.85 -22.14 -10.14
C ALA A 131 13.72 -22.00 -9.11
N LEU A 132 14.10 -21.79 -7.84
CA LEU A 132 13.15 -21.51 -6.76
C LEU A 132 12.32 -20.29 -7.16
N THR A 133 11.00 -20.41 -7.10
CA THR A 133 10.11 -19.28 -7.37
C THR A 133 10.15 -18.30 -6.19
N TRP A 134 9.72 -17.07 -6.41
CA TRP A 134 9.59 -16.10 -5.31
C TRP A 134 8.67 -16.60 -4.18
N ARG A 135 7.66 -17.42 -4.54
CA ARG A 135 6.75 -18.06 -3.58
C ARG A 135 7.48 -19.06 -2.69
N ASP A 136 8.41 -19.83 -3.26
CA ASP A 136 9.21 -20.79 -2.48
C ASP A 136 10.15 -20.06 -1.51
N ALA A 137 10.80 -18.99 -1.97
CA ALA A 137 11.65 -18.14 -1.13
C ALA A 137 10.85 -17.46 0.00
N LEU A 138 9.66 -16.93 -0.31
CA LEU A 138 8.77 -16.34 0.68
C LEU A 138 8.29 -17.38 1.70
N ARG A 139 7.80 -18.54 1.24
CA ARG A 139 7.34 -19.62 2.13
C ARG A 139 8.45 -20.12 3.05
N ALA A 140 9.70 -20.15 2.58
CA ALA A 140 10.86 -20.48 3.40
C ALA A 140 11.22 -19.38 4.42
N ALA A 141 10.91 -18.12 4.13
CA ALA A 141 11.17 -16.97 5.00
C ALA A 141 10.09 -16.75 6.07
N VAL A 142 8.86 -17.18 5.81
CA VAL A 142 7.79 -17.21 6.82
C VAL A 142 8.07 -18.38 7.77
N PRO A 143 8.15 -18.16 9.08
CA PRO A 143 8.34 -19.24 10.04
C PRO A 143 7.18 -20.24 9.93
N THR A 144 7.48 -21.41 9.34
CA THR A 144 6.52 -22.52 9.20
C THR A 144 6.58 -23.49 10.38
N SER A 145 7.64 -23.40 11.18
CA SER A 145 7.87 -24.20 12.40
C SER A 145 8.25 -23.29 13.56
N GLY A 146 7.43 -23.24 14.61
CA GLY A 146 7.66 -22.36 15.76
C GLY A 146 6.37 -21.77 16.34
N PRO A 147 6.48 -20.82 17.28
CA PRO A 147 5.32 -20.08 17.77
C PRO A 147 4.65 -19.33 16.60
N ASP A 148 3.37 -18.96 16.75
CA ASP A 148 2.64 -18.29 15.68
C ASP A 148 3.38 -17.04 15.16
N PHE A 149 3.10 -16.66 13.91
CA PHE A 149 3.85 -15.60 13.23
C PHE A 149 3.87 -14.31 14.05
N ALA A 150 2.77 -13.95 14.72
CA ALA A 150 2.70 -12.84 15.66
C ALA A 150 3.75 -12.93 16.78
N THR A 151 3.90 -14.08 17.43
CA THR A 151 4.89 -14.29 18.50
C THR A 151 6.32 -14.20 17.98
N TYR A 152 6.59 -14.73 16.79
CA TYR A 152 7.88 -14.52 16.14
C TYR A 152 8.15 -13.03 15.88
N LEU A 153 7.18 -12.30 15.32
CA LEU A 153 7.33 -10.87 15.07
C LEU A 153 7.60 -10.09 16.36
N ARG A 154 6.89 -10.37 17.46
CA ARG A 154 7.17 -9.73 18.77
C ARG A 154 8.63 -9.92 19.21
N SER A 155 9.22 -11.09 18.96
CA SER A 155 10.61 -11.37 19.36
C SER A 155 11.64 -10.53 18.59
N LEU A 156 11.26 -9.97 17.45
CA LEU A 156 12.13 -9.11 16.62
C LEU A 156 12.11 -7.64 17.08
N GLY A 157 11.16 -7.23 17.93
CA GLY A 157 10.94 -5.82 18.26
C GLY A 157 11.71 -5.31 19.48
N SER A 158 12.49 -4.25 19.32
CA SER A 158 12.81 -3.26 20.39
C SER A 158 13.65 -2.03 19.95
N GLU A 159 13.77 -1.70 18.66
CA GLU A 159 14.46 -0.46 18.24
C GLU A 159 13.62 0.42 17.32
N SER A 160 13.67 1.73 17.61
CA SER A 160 13.10 2.90 16.92
C SER A 160 12.15 2.58 15.75
N PRO A 161 10.91 2.16 16.05
CA PRO A 161 9.96 1.80 15.02
C PRO A 161 9.49 3.04 14.23
N TRP A 162 8.99 2.81 13.03
CA TRP A 162 8.15 3.81 12.40
C TRP A 162 6.97 4.12 13.33
N VAL A 163 6.55 5.39 13.41
CA VAL A 163 5.58 5.86 14.40
C VAL A 163 4.24 5.11 14.35
N TYR A 164 3.85 4.54 13.20
CA TYR A 164 2.63 3.74 13.05
C TYR A 164 2.82 2.24 13.26
N ALA A 165 4.03 1.77 13.55
CA ALA A 165 4.29 0.45 14.08
C ALA A 165 4.18 0.48 15.62
N ASP A 166 2.98 0.74 16.12
CA ASP A 166 2.68 1.08 17.53
C ASP A 166 2.53 -0.13 18.47
N THR A 167 2.77 -1.34 17.97
CA THR A 167 2.71 -2.58 18.76
C THR A 167 3.93 -3.44 18.47
N PRO A 168 4.41 -4.27 19.42
CA PRO A 168 5.58 -5.12 19.20
C PRO A 168 5.47 -6.01 17.95
N GLU A 169 4.28 -6.50 17.63
CA GLU A 169 3.99 -7.24 16.39
C GLU A 169 4.22 -6.40 15.14
N LEU A 170 3.76 -5.14 15.10
CA LEU A 170 3.97 -4.26 13.94
C LEU A 170 5.42 -3.80 13.81
N VAL A 171 6.11 -3.54 14.92
CA VAL A 171 7.56 -3.26 14.91
C VAL A 171 8.32 -4.44 14.32
N GLY A 172 8.00 -5.65 14.79
CA GLY A 172 8.55 -6.88 14.25
C GLY A 172 8.25 -7.07 12.77
N LEU A 173 7.03 -6.76 12.34
CA LEU A 173 6.60 -6.88 10.95
C LEU A 173 7.37 -5.93 10.02
N GLU A 174 7.51 -4.67 10.41
CA GLU A 174 8.31 -3.69 9.67
C GLU A 174 9.75 -4.17 9.51
N ARG A 175 10.36 -4.59 10.61
CA ARG A 175 11.75 -5.07 10.65
C ARG A 175 11.93 -6.32 9.79
N TRP A 176 11.09 -7.33 9.98
CA TRP A 176 11.12 -8.57 9.21
C TRP A 176 11.00 -8.31 7.71
N GLY A 177 10.06 -7.44 7.31
CA GLY A 177 9.88 -7.06 5.90
C GLY A 177 11.11 -6.38 5.30
N ARG A 178 11.70 -5.42 6.04
CA ARG A 178 12.93 -4.73 5.62
C ARG A 178 14.10 -5.70 5.47
N GLU A 179 14.34 -6.54 6.48
CA GLU A 179 15.44 -7.51 6.47
C GLU A 179 15.24 -8.55 5.35
N LEU A 180 14.00 -8.98 5.11
CA LEU A 180 13.67 -9.87 3.99
C LEU A 180 14.00 -9.22 2.65
N ALA A 181 13.54 -7.99 2.41
CA ALA A 181 13.78 -7.26 1.16
C ALA A 181 15.27 -6.94 0.92
N GLN A 182 16.03 -6.70 1.98
CA GLN A 182 17.49 -6.50 1.88
C GLN A 182 18.22 -7.79 1.49
N ARG A 183 17.80 -8.93 2.03
CA ARG A 183 18.40 -10.24 1.73
C ARG A 183 17.97 -10.76 0.36
N ASP A 184 16.69 -10.62 0.05
CA ASP A 184 16.05 -11.09 -1.17
C ASP A 184 14.94 -10.11 -1.55
N ARG A 185 15.28 -9.20 -2.47
CA ARG A 185 14.38 -8.14 -2.94
C ARG A 185 13.05 -8.70 -3.47
N ILE A 186 13.11 -9.77 -4.27
CA ILE A 186 11.91 -10.35 -4.91
C ILE A 186 11.03 -11.01 -3.85
N ALA A 187 11.60 -11.74 -2.90
CA ALA A 187 10.82 -12.33 -1.80
C ALA A 187 10.20 -11.26 -0.89
N GLY A 188 10.91 -10.15 -0.62
CA GLY A 188 10.38 -9.02 0.15
C GLY A 188 9.19 -8.34 -0.54
N ILE A 189 9.31 -8.05 -1.84
CA ILE A 189 8.19 -7.52 -2.65
C ILE A 189 7.05 -8.55 -2.68
N GLY A 190 7.37 -9.85 -2.83
CA GLY A 190 6.41 -10.94 -2.76
C GLY A 190 5.62 -10.97 -1.46
N ALA A 191 6.26 -10.76 -0.32
CA ALA A 191 5.61 -10.65 0.99
C ALA A 191 4.60 -9.50 1.01
N LEU A 192 5.00 -8.31 0.56
CA LEU A 192 4.14 -7.14 0.50
C LEU A 192 2.94 -7.37 -0.42
N VAL A 193 3.15 -7.88 -1.64
CA VAL A 193 2.07 -8.15 -2.60
C VAL A 193 1.12 -9.25 -2.09
N ALA A 194 1.64 -10.28 -1.41
CA ALA A 194 0.80 -11.31 -0.80
C ALA A 194 -0.08 -10.75 0.33
N ALA A 195 0.48 -9.90 1.21
CA ALA A 195 -0.29 -9.19 2.23
C ALA A 195 -1.36 -8.29 1.59
N ALA A 196 -0.96 -7.49 0.60
CA ALA A 196 -1.83 -6.59 -0.15
C ALA A 196 -3.01 -7.33 -0.78
N HIS A 197 -2.74 -8.41 -1.51
CA HIS A 197 -3.76 -9.23 -2.16
C HIS A 197 -4.69 -9.91 -1.14
N HIS A 198 -4.14 -10.43 -0.03
CA HIS A 198 -4.95 -11.07 1.03
C HIS A 198 -5.95 -10.10 1.64
N GLY A 199 -5.50 -8.90 2.00
CA GLY A 199 -6.35 -7.95 2.68
C GLY A 199 -7.25 -7.12 1.76
N PHE A 200 -6.99 -7.08 0.45
CA PHE A 200 -7.76 -6.26 -0.48
C PHE A 200 -9.26 -6.59 -0.43
N SER A 201 -9.64 -7.87 -0.49
CA SER A 201 -11.05 -8.28 -0.45
C SER A 201 -11.69 -7.93 0.89
N ILE A 202 -10.97 -8.12 2.00
CA ILE A 202 -11.43 -7.81 3.36
C ILE A 202 -11.65 -6.29 3.52
N ALA A 203 -10.71 -5.48 3.05
CA ALA A 203 -10.81 -4.03 3.09
C ALA A 203 -11.92 -3.50 2.17
N ALA A 204 -12.05 -4.07 0.96
CA ALA A 204 -13.12 -3.73 0.02
C ALA A 204 -14.51 -4.04 0.60
N GLU A 205 -14.68 -5.20 1.22
CA GLU A 205 -15.93 -5.60 1.87
C GLU A 205 -16.30 -4.68 3.03
N ARG A 206 -15.32 -4.34 3.88
CA ARG A 206 -15.52 -3.46 5.04
C ARG A 206 -15.80 -2.01 4.66
N GLY A 207 -15.10 -1.48 3.66
CA GLY A 207 -15.28 -0.11 3.21
C GLY A 207 -16.59 0.07 2.42
N GLY A 208 -17.05 -0.97 1.73
CA GLY A 208 -18.34 -0.97 1.03
C GLY A 208 -18.50 0.25 0.12
N VAL A 209 -19.62 0.96 0.27
CA VAL A 209 -19.94 2.17 -0.51
C VAL A 209 -19.00 3.35 -0.24
N LEU A 210 -18.31 3.38 0.91
CA LEU A 210 -17.36 4.46 1.22
C LEU A 210 -16.16 4.43 0.28
N LEU A 211 -15.85 3.26 -0.31
CA LEU A 211 -14.75 3.08 -1.26
C LEU A 211 -15.08 3.47 -2.71
N GLU A 212 -16.34 3.77 -3.00
CA GLU A 212 -16.77 4.14 -4.35
C GLU A 212 -16.17 5.49 -4.76
N GLY A 213 -15.52 5.52 -5.93
CA GLY A 213 -14.86 6.72 -6.46
C GLY A 213 -13.54 7.11 -5.79
N MET A 214 -13.08 6.36 -4.79
CA MET A 214 -11.80 6.66 -4.09
C MET A 214 -10.58 5.96 -4.71
N GLY A 215 -10.72 5.44 -5.95
CA GLY A 215 -9.63 4.71 -6.62
C GLY A 215 -9.31 3.37 -5.97
N PHE A 216 -10.25 2.76 -5.23
CA PHE A 216 -10.01 1.45 -4.60
C PHE A 216 -10.13 0.31 -5.60
N LYS A 217 -11.21 0.31 -6.38
CA LYS A 217 -11.49 -0.63 -7.48
C LYS A 217 -11.38 0.10 -8.81
N GLY A 218 -10.93 -0.61 -9.83
CA GLY A 218 -10.79 -0.08 -11.18
C GLY A 218 -10.49 -1.17 -12.20
N SER A 219 -10.45 -0.78 -13.46
CA SER A 219 -10.11 -1.64 -14.59
C SER A 219 -8.75 -1.27 -15.18
N GLU A 220 -8.11 -2.20 -15.90
CA GLU A 220 -6.87 -1.95 -16.63
C GLU A 220 -7.00 -0.88 -17.72
N ASP A 221 -8.23 -0.61 -18.18
CA ASP A 221 -8.55 0.35 -19.24
C ASP A 221 -8.94 1.73 -18.69
N ASP A 222 -9.02 1.89 -17.36
CA ASP A 222 -9.40 3.16 -16.75
C ASP A 222 -8.32 4.22 -16.99
N PRO A 223 -8.71 5.48 -17.29
CA PRO A 223 -7.73 6.54 -17.48
C PRO A 223 -6.98 6.80 -16.16
N ILE A 224 -5.66 6.60 -16.22
CA ILE A 224 -4.74 6.88 -15.11
C ILE A 224 -4.41 8.37 -15.14
N LEU A 225 -5.05 9.15 -14.26
CA LEU A 225 -4.73 10.57 -14.10
C LEU A 225 -3.73 10.77 -12.94
N ASP A 226 -4.07 10.23 -11.76
CA ASP A 226 -3.28 10.34 -10.52
C ASP A 226 -2.99 8.92 -9.96
N GLY A 227 -2.38 8.08 -10.80
CA GLY A 227 -2.19 6.65 -10.54
C GLY A 227 -3.41 5.78 -10.82
N ALA A 228 -3.20 4.46 -10.85
CA ALA A 228 -4.26 3.49 -11.08
C ALA A 228 -5.02 3.16 -9.79
N ALA A 229 -6.15 2.45 -9.88
CA ALA A 229 -6.82 1.97 -8.68
C ALA A 229 -5.96 0.97 -7.89
N VAL A 230 -6.15 0.86 -6.58
CA VAL A 230 -5.39 -0.06 -5.69
C VAL A 230 -5.43 -1.50 -6.21
N GLU A 231 -6.59 -1.96 -6.67
CA GLU A 231 -6.76 -3.28 -7.28
C GLU A 231 -5.82 -3.51 -8.47
N VAL A 232 -5.74 -2.52 -9.36
CA VAL A 232 -4.91 -2.55 -10.57
C VAL A 232 -3.42 -2.50 -10.19
N GLN A 233 -3.05 -1.66 -9.23
CA GLN A 233 -1.67 -1.60 -8.72
C GLN A 233 -1.20 -2.95 -8.15
N ILE A 234 -2.03 -3.59 -7.32
CA ILE A 234 -1.73 -4.92 -6.75
C ILE A 234 -1.66 -5.99 -7.85
N ALA A 235 -2.58 -5.97 -8.81
CA ALA A 235 -2.60 -6.91 -9.92
C ALA A 235 -1.34 -6.80 -10.80
N ARG A 236 -0.92 -5.58 -11.15
CA ARG A 236 0.29 -5.32 -11.93
C ARG A 236 1.57 -5.70 -11.17
N ALA A 237 1.64 -5.39 -9.87
CA ALA A 237 2.75 -5.81 -9.02
C ALA A 237 2.88 -7.34 -8.94
N ARG A 238 1.75 -8.06 -8.86
CA ARG A 238 1.73 -9.53 -8.92
C ARG A 238 2.18 -10.05 -10.28
N ALA A 239 1.73 -9.45 -11.38
CA ALA A 239 2.15 -9.83 -12.72
C ALA A 239 3.67 -9.64 -12.90
N TRP A 240 4.24 -8.57 -12.35
CA TRP A 240 5.70 -8.37 -12.32
C TRP A 240 6.43 -9.45 -11.51
N LEU A 241 5.89 -9.89 -10.37
CA LEU A 241 6.50 -10.99 -9.60
C LEU A 241 6.51 -12.32 -10.36
N ASP A 242 5.47 -12.59 -11.15
CA ASP A 242 5.35 -13.82 -11.94
C ASP A 242 6.23 -13.80 -13.21
N ASP A 243 6.50 -12.62 -13.79
CA ASP A 243 7.40 -12.43 -14.93
C ASP A 243 8.17 -11.08 -14.80
N PRO A 244 9.25 -11.03 -14.00
CA PRO A 244 10.00 -9.80 -13.80
C PRO A 244 10.72 -9.38 -15.09
N GLY A 245 10.29 -8.26 -15.67
CA GLY A 245 10.88 -7.75 -16.91
C GLY A 245 10.44 -6.33 -17.21
N SER A 246 11.07 -5.71 -18.21
CA SER A 246 10.84 -4.30 -18.53
C SER A 246 9.39 -3.98 -18.89
N VAL A 247 8.67 -4.93 -19.51
CA VAL A 247 7.26 -4.73 -19.91
C VAL A 247 6.33 -4.74 -18.71
N THR A 248 6.53 -5.65 -17.74
CA THR A 248 5.72 -5.69 -16.53
C THR A 248 6.09 -4.53 -15.60
N GLU A 249 7.35 -4.10 -15.60
CA GLU A 249 7.83 -2.92 -14.85
C GLU A 249 7.25 -1.61 -15.40
N GLU A 250 7.21 -1.42 -16.73
CA GLU A 250 6.59 -0.25 -17.37
C GLU A 250 5.11 -0.12 -16.97
N LYS A 251 4.37 -1.24 -16.92
CA LYS A 251 2.99 -1.23 -16.42
C LYS A 251 2.89 -0.84 -14.96
N VAL A 252 3.84 -1.27 -14.12
CA VAL A 252 3.89 -0.87 -12.72
C VAL A 252 4.16 0.63 -12.60
N ASP A 253 5.06 1.19 -13.41
CA ASP A 253 5.34 2.63 -13.48
C ASP A 253 4.12 3.44 -13.93
N GLU A 254 3.40 3.00 -14.97
CA GLU A 254 2.16 3.63 -15.41
C GLU A 254 1.09 3.66 -14.30
N ALA A 255 1.04 2.62 -13.45
CA ALA A 255 0.06 2.54 -12.37
C ALA A 255 0.46 3.34 -11.12
N PHE A 256 1.73 3.69 -10.99
CA PHE A 256 2.30 4.39 -9.84
C PHE A 256 1.95 5.88 -9.87
N ASP A 257 1.46 6.40 -8.75
CA ASP A 257 1.23 7.85 -8.62
C ASP A 257 2.48 8.51 -8.05
N ARG A 258 3.31 9.08 -8.92
CA ARG A 258 4.53 9.82 -8.54
C ARG A 258 4.24 11.10 -7.76
N THR A 259 3.00 11.60 -7.79
CA THR A 259 2.62 12.80 -7.03
C THR A 259 2.21 12.46 -5.60
N ARG A 260 1.91 11.19 -5.32
CA ARG A 260 1.45 10.74 -4.02
C ARG A 260 2.62 10.61 -3.05
N GLN A 261 2.46 11.26 -1.90
CA GLN A 261 3.50 11.29 -0.88
C GLN A 261 3.35 10.07 0.03
N LEU A 262 4.28 9.12 -0.04
CA LEU A 262 4.27 7.95 0.86
C LEU A 262 4.57 8.33 2.33
N ASN A 263 5.18 9.50 2.54
CA ASN A 263 5.67 9.92 3.85
C ASN A 263 4.63 10.65 4.71
N VAL A 264 3.49 11.01 4.13
CA VAL A 264 2.59 11.99 4.76
C VAL A 264 1.28 11.34 5.16
N TRP A 265 1.35 10.65 6.29
CA TRP A 265 0.23 10.65 7.20
C TRP A 265 0.59 11.59 8.34
N ASP A 266 0.59 12.91 8.10
CA ASP A 266 0.62 13.84 9.24
C ASP A 266 -0.44 13.39 10.27
N ASP A 267 -0.21 13.61 11.57
CA ASP A 267 -1.07 13.07 12.63
C ASP A 267 -2.56 13.43 12.42
N ASP A 268 -2.85 14.50 11.68
CA ASP A 268 -4.19 14.97 11.27
C ASP A 268 -4.76 14.29 10.01
N LEU A 269 -3.91 13.71 9.16
CA LEU A 269 -4.33 12.96 7.97
C LEU A 269 -4.56 11.48 8.28
N ARG A 270 -4.09 10.98 9.43
CA ARG A 270 -4.26 9.59 9.84
C ARG A 270 -5.74 9.18 9.82
N PRO A 271 -6.11 8.07 9.15
CA PRO A 271 -7.48 7.60 9.19
C PRO A 271 -7.81 7.16 10.62
N PRO A 272 -9.02 7.49 11.11
CA PRO A 272 -9.47 6.99 12.40
C PRO A 272 -9.52 5.45 12.41
N GLU A 273 -9.40 4.84 13.59
CA GLU A 273 -9.32 3.38 13.74
C GLU A 273 -10.60 2.64 13.28
N ASP A 274 -11.72 3.34 13.12
CA ASP A 274 -12.96 2.81 12.54
C ASP A 274 -12.98 2.84 11.00
N SER A 275 -12.05 3.57 10.39
CA SER A 275 -11.93 3.78 8.95
C SER A 275 -10.59 3.27 8.44
N THR A 276 -10.10 2.18 9.04
CA THR A 276 -8.76 1.65 8.75
C THR A 276 -8.56 1.23 7.30
N PHE A 277 -9.63 0.91 6.56
CA PHE A 277 -9.55 0.59 5.14
C PHE A 277 -8.91 1.71 4.28
N TYR A 278 -8.88 2.97 4.73
CA TYR A 278 -8.14 4.05 4.06
C TYR A 278 -6.63 3.82 4.00
N TRP A 279 -6.05 3.15 4.99
CA TRP A 279 -4.63 2.75 4.95
C TRP A 279 -4.34 1.91 3.71
N TYR A 280 -5.31 1.12 3.25
CA TYR A 280 -5.13 0.25 2.09
C TYR A 280 -4.96 1.01 0.76
N LEU A 281 -5.32 2.30 0.70
CA LEU A 281 -5.05 3.13 -0.47
C LEU A 281 -3.56 3.27 -0.77
N ASP A 282 -2.70 3.12 0.25
CA ASP A 282 -1.26 3.30 0.10
C ASP A 282 -0.49 2.00 -0.08
N VAL A 283 -1.13 0.86 0.22
CA VAL A 283 -0.51 -0.46 0.03
C VAL A 283 -0.14 -0.70 -1.43
N GLY A 284 -1.02 -0.32 -2.37
CA GLY A 284 -0.72 -0.42 -3.80
C GLY A 284 0.48 0.43 -4.20
N GLN A 285 0.55 1.67 -3.68
CA GLN A 285 1.65 2.59 -3.98
C GLN A 285 2.97 2.07 -3.41
N CYS A 286 2.96 1.46 -2.22
CA CYS A 286 4.13 0.79 -1.65
C CYS A 286 4.59 -0.39 -2.52
N CYS A 287 3.66 -1.18 -3.08
CA CYS A 287 4.01 -2.27 -4.01
C CYS A 287 4.72 -1.72 -5.26
N CYS A 288 4.14 -0.69 -5.89
CA CYS A 288 4.73 -0.07 -7.08
C CYS A 288 6.10 0.55 -6.78
N ALA A 289 6.20 1.36 -5.72
CA ALA A 289 7.44 2.02 -5.33
C ALA A 289 8.55 1.00 -5.01
N ALA A 290 8.22 -0.11 -4.35
CA ALA A 290 9.17 -1.18 -4.07
C ALA A 290 9.70 -1.85 -5.35
N ILE A 291 8.87 -2.00 -6.39
CA ILE A 291 9.26 -2.59 -7.69
C ILE A 291 10.11 -1.62 -8.51
N LEU A 292 9.78 -0.34 -8.49
CA LEU A 292 10.49 0.70 -9.24
C LEU A 292 11.75 1.19 -8.51
N ASP A 293 11.95 0.75 -7.26
CA ASP A 293 13.05 1.16 -6.37
C ASP A 293 13.17 2.68 -6.24
N VAL A 294 12.01 3.35 -6.15
CA VAL A 294 11.91 4.80 -6.04
C VAL A 294 12.54 5.24 -4.70
N GLY A 295 13.71 5.88 -4.74
CA GLY A 295 14.46 6.28 -3.54
C GLY A 295 15.80 5.58 -3.34
N SER A 296 16.27 4.81 -4.34
CA SER A 296 17.63 4.26 -4.35
C SER A 296 18.72 5.31 -4.63
N ASP A 297 18.35 6.58 -4.91
CA ASP A 297 19.34 7.66 -5.07
C ASP A 297 20.04 7.92 -3.73
N PRO A 298 21.33 7.57 -3.59
CA PRO A 298 22.07 7.79 -2.35
C PRO A 298 22.25 9.27 -2.00
N ASN A 299 22.01 10.19 -2.95
CA ASN A 299 22.22 11.62 -2.78
C ASN A 299 20.92 12.42 -2.57
N GLY A 300 19.76 11.78 -2.61
CA GLY A 300 18.51 12.48 -2.82
C GLY A 300 17.30 11.72 -2.34
N ALA A 301 17.32 11.21 -1.10
CA ALA A 301 16.09 10.80 -0.42
C ALA A 301 15.18 12.02 -0.30
N THR A 302 14.38 12.27 -1.33
CA THR A 302 13.37 13.31 -1.29
C THR A 302 12.31 12.88 -0.31
N TYR A 303 11.53 13.85 0.16
CA TYR A 303 10.39 13.63 1.02
C TYR A 303 9.33 12.66 0.46
N TYR A 304 9.50 12.15 -0.77
CA TYR A 304 8.51 11.37 -1.50
C TYR A 304 8.91 9.92 -1.72
N GLU A 305 10.15 9.53 -1.41
CA GLU A 305 10.71 8.28 -1.90
C GLU A 305 11.24 7.38 -0.77
N TRP A 306 10.82 6.12 -0.79
CA TRP A 306 11.26 5.10 0.14
C TRP A 306 12.02 4.02 -0.61
N PRO A 307 13.30 3.75 -0.26
CA PRO A 307 14.02 2.66 -0.90
C PRO A 307 13.28 1.35 -0.68
N THR A 308 13.46 0.38 -1.59
CA THR A 308 12.69 -0.87 -1.60
C THR A 308 12.46 -1.50 -0.21
N PRO A 309 13.48 -1.66 0.67
CA PRO A 309 13.26 -2.25 1.99
C PRO A 309 12.27 -1.48 2.87
N ILE A 310 12.30 -0.15 2.81
CA ILE A 310 11.39 0.71 3.59
C ILE A 310 9.96 0.59 3.05
N CYS A 311 9.78 0.59 1.72
CA CYS A 311 8.48 0.32 1.11
C CYS A 311 7.90 -1.02 1.55
N VAL A 312 8.73 -2.08 1.57
CA VAL A 312 8.28 -3.41 2.02
C VAL A 312 7.90 -3.40 3.50
N GLY A 313 8.78 -2.93 4.39
CA GLY A 313 8.50 -2.93 5.83
C GLY A 313 7.27 -2.08 6.20
N ARG A 314 7.22 -0.84 5.73
CA ARG A 314 6.12 0.08 6.03
C ARG A 314 4.84 -0.33 5.33
N GLY A 315 4.92 -0.79 4.07
CA GLY A 315 3.77 -1.33 3.34
C GLY A 315 3.11 -2.52 4.05
N LEU A 316 3.90 -3.39 4.68
CA LEU A 316 3.36 -4.50 5.49
C LEU A 316 2.64 -3.99 6.75
N VAL A 317 3.18 -2.97 7.42
CA VAL A 317 2.50 -2.31 8.55
C VAL A 317 1.20 -1.66 8.09
N ILE A 318 1.22 -0.93 6.97
CA ILE A 318 0.02 -0.31 6.36
C ILE A 318 -1.04 -1.38 6.05
N ALA A 319 -0.65 -2.51 5.45
CA ALA A 319 -1.57 -3.63 5.18
C ALA A 319 -2.19 -4.18 6.47
N ALA A 320 -1.37 -4.42 7.50
CA ALA A 320 -1.85 -4.91 8.80
C ALA A 320 -2.77 -3.90 9.49
N ARG A 321 -2.45 -2.59 9.45
CA ARG A 321 -3.33 -1.54 9.98
C ARG A 321 -4.65 -1.48 9.22
N GLY A 322 -4.64 -1.55 7.89
CA GLY A 322 -5.86 -1.51 7.10
C GLY A 322 -6.79 -2.70 7.31
N LEU A 323 -6.25 -3.81 7.85
CA LEU A 323 -7.02 -4.99 8.25
C LEU A 323 -7.40 -5.01 9.73
N ARG A 324 -6.85 -4.10 10.53
CA ARG A 324 -7.22 -3.93 11.94
C ARG A 324 -8.63 -3.35 12.00
N GLY A 325 -9.61 -4.21 12.27
CA GLY A 325 -10.95 -3.77 12.63
C GLY A 325 -11.05 -3.51 14.14
N PRO A 326 -12.14 -2.88 14.61
CA PRO A 326 -12.34 -2.57 16.04
C PRO A 326 -12.29 -3.80 16.96
N HIS A 327 -12.52 -5.00 16.40
CA HIS A 327 -12.55 -6.27 17.15
C HIS A 327 -11.38 -7.21 16.82
N HIS A 328 -10.45 -6.81 15.95
CA HIS A 328 -9.34 -7.67 15.53
C HIS A 328 -8.05 -7.22 16.20
N GLY A 329 -7.52 -8.04 17.11
CA GLY A 329 -6.20 -7.81 17.67
C GLY A 329 -5.10 -7.92 16.60
N VAL A 330 -4.04 -7.13 16.73
CA VAL A 330 -2.92 -7.10 15.77
C VAL A 330 -2.34 -8.49 15.53
N ALA A 331 -2.19 -9.30 16.58
CA ALA A 331 -1.69 -10.67 16.48
C ALA A 331 -2.53 -11.54 15.51
N ALA A 332 -3.86 -11.45 15.56
CA ALA A 332 -4.74 -12.20 14.67
C ALA A 332 -4.58 -11.76 13.20
N VAL A 333 -4.47 -10.44 12.98
CA VAL A 333 -4.26 -9.86 11.65
C VAL A 333 -2.94 -10.32 11.04
N VAL A 334 -1.83 -10.17 11.78
CA VAL A 334 -0.51 -10.55 11.26
C VAL A 334 -0.42 -12.07 11.04
N ASN A 335 -1.05 -12.90 11.88
CA ASN A 335 -1.14 -14.34 11.63
C ASN A 335 -1.91 -14.66 10.34
N GLY A 336 -2.99 -13.93 10.04
CA GLY A 336 -3.72 -14.07 8.76
C GLY A 336 -2.84 -13.72 7.56
N ILE A 337 -2.09 -12.62 7.65
CA ILE A 337 -1.11 -12.22 6.63
C ILE A 337 -0.02 -13.28 6.45
N GLY A 338 0.59 -13.76 7.54
CA GLY A 338 1.62 -14.79 7.50
C GLY A 338 1.13 -16.09 6.86
N LYS A 339 -0.12 -16.50 7.15
CA LYS A 339 -0.75 -17.65 6.50
C LYS A 339 -0.90 -17.43 4.99
N ALA A 340 -1.33 -16.24 4.56
CA ALA A 340 -1.47 -15.92 3.14
C ALA A 340 -0.13 -15.89 2.39
N MET A 341 0.96 -15.48 3.06
CA MET A 341 2.31 -15.55 2.48
C MET A 341 2.84 -16.99 2.36
N ALA A 342 2.38 -17.89 3.22
CA ALA A 342 2.80 -19.29 3.22
C ALA A 342 2.06 -20.15 2.17
N THR A 343 0.89 -19.72 1.71
CA THR A 343 0.09 -20.42 0.67
C THR A 343 0.59 -20.08 -0.72
#